data_AF-B8XMF3-F1
#
_entry.id   AF-B8XMF3-F1
#
_cell.length_a   1.000
_cell.length_b   1.000
_cell.length_c   1.000
_cell.angle_alpha   90.00
_cell.angle_beta   90.00
_cell.angle_gamma   90.00
#
_symmetry.space_group_name_H-M   'P 1'
#
loop_
_entity.id
_entity.type
_entity.pdbx_description
1 polymer ?
#
loop_
_entity_poly.entity_id
_entity_poly.type
_entity_poly.pdbx_seq_one_letter_code
_entity_poly.pdbx_strand_id
1 'polypeptide(L)'
;NGRGIPVGIVPSEGKPAVEVVLTVLHAGGKFGGGGYAVSGGLHGVGVSVVNALSSKVSVEVKTDGYRWTQDYKTGAPTAPLARNEATEETGTTVTFWADPDVFETTEYSFETLARRFQEMAFLNKGLSISLTDERAAHVDEEGKPLSVKYHYEGGIVDFVTYLNSR
;
A
#
# COMPACT_ATOMS: atom_id res chain seq x y z
N ASN A 1 -8.77 3.28 -2.85
CA ASN A 1 -9.72 4.40 -3.11
C ASN A 1 -9.34 5.70 -2.37
N GLY A 2 -8.06 5.98 -2.12
CA GLY A 2 -7.64 7.30 -1.63
C GLY A 2 -7.43 8.29 -2.79
N ARG A 3 -6.87 9.46 -2.50
CA ARG A 3 -6.59 10.53 -3.51
C ARG A 3 -5.69 10.12 -4.68
N GLY A 4 -4.88 9.06 -4.50
CA GLY A 4 -3.77 8.71 -5.39
C GLY A 4 -2.48 9.45 -5.02
N ILE A 5 -1.33 8.81 -5.23
CA ILE A 5 -0.03 9.50 -5.15
C ILE A 5 0.03 10.56 -6.26
N PRO A 6 0.52 11.79 -6.02
CA PRO A 6 0.62 12.79 -7.08
C PRO A 6 1.50 12.32 -8.26
N VAL A 7 1.12 12.71 -9.47
CA VAL A 7 1.80 12.34 -10.73
C VAL A 7 2.52 13.51 -11.39
N GLY A 8 2.29 14.73 -10.90
CA GLY A 8 2.98 15.93 -11.38
C GLY A 8 4.48 15.90 -11.11
N ILE A 9 5.23 16.68 -11.91
CA ILE A 9 6.67 16.84 -11.74
C ILE A 9 6.97 17.59 -10.44
N VAL A 10 7.89 17.05 -9.63
CA VAL A 10 8.44 17.73 -8.46
C VAL A 10 9.58 18.64 -8.95
N PRO A 11 9.45 19.99 -8.86
CA PRO A 11 10.40 20.90 -9.50
C PRO A 11 11.85 20.75 -9.04
N SER A 12 12.07 20.41 -7.77
CA SER A 12 13.43 20.21 -7.22
C SER A 12 14.10 18.93 -7.72
N GLU A 13 13.32 17.94 -8.14
CA GLU A 13 13.81 16.62 -8.54
C GLU A 13 13.76 16.39 -10.06
N GLY A 14 12.97 17.19 -10.78
CA GLY A 14 12.80 17.05 -12.23
C GLY A 14 12.09 15.77 -12.68
N LYS A 15 11.48 15.01 -11.77
CA LYS A 15 10.78 13.73 -12.02
C LYS A 15 9.38 13.71 -11.40
N PRO A 16 8.48 12.81 -11.86
CA PRO A 16 7.14 12.68 -11.30
C PRO A 16 7.16 12.37 -9.80
N ALA A 17 6.23 12.92 -9.03
CA ALA A 17 6.19 12.74 -7.57
C ALA A 17 6.07 11.28 -7.14
N VAL A 18 5.37 10.43 -7.90
CA VAL A 18 5.33 8.98 -7.68
C VAL A 18 6.71 8.33 -7.74
N GLU A 19 7.55 8.75 -8.69
CA GLU A 19 8.93 8.28 -8.78
C GLU A 19 9.77 8.82 -7.63
N VAL A 20 9.59 10.09 -7.25
CA VAL A 20 10.30 10.69 -6.11
C VAL A 20 10.07 9.88 -4.84
N VAL A 21 8.81 9.60 -4.47
CA VAL A 21 8.52 8.90 -3.20
C VAL A 21 8.99 7.45 -3.19
N LEU A 22 9.17 6.82 -4.36
CA LEU A 22 9.67 5.45 -4.49
C LEU A 22 11.21 5.38 -4.57
N THR A 23 11.89 6.46 -4.95
CA THR A 23 13.35 6.44 -5.23
C THR A 23 14.19 7.36 -4.36
N VAL A 24 13.59 8.31 -3.66
CA VAL A 24 14.31 9.31 -2.84
C VAL A 24 13.94 9.14 -1.37
N LEU A 25 14.96 8.93 -0.53
CA LEU A 25 14.78 8.87 0.92
C LEU A 25 14.44 10.26 1.46
N HIS A 26 13.64 10.29 2.53
CA HIS A 26 13.15 11.52 3.15
C HIS A 26 12.33 12.40 2.21
N ALA A 27 11.71 11.81 1.19
CA ALA A 27 10.79 12.49 0.30
C ALA A 27 9.33 12.10 0.61
N GLY A 28 8.46 13.11 0.73
CA GLY A 28 7.02 12.87 0.91
C GLY A 28 6.25 14.11 1.37
N GLY A 29 4.93 14.09 1.17
CA GLY A 29 4.04 15.21 1.53
C GLY A 29 3.65 15.30 3.01
N LYS A 30 4.42 14.66 3.91
CA LYS A 30 4.09 14.54 5.35
C LYS A 30 4.94 15.44 6.25
N PHE A 31 5.87 16.21 5.68
CA PHE A 31 6.67 17.19 6.40
C PHE A 31 5.95 18.54 6.46
N GLY A 32 4.95 18.68 7.34
CA GLY A 32 4.33 19.98 7.68
C GLY A 32 3.57 20.73 6.57
N GLY A 33 3.62 20.28 5.31
CA GLY A 33 3.07 20.97 4.13
C GLY A 33 1.56 20.77 3.89
N GLY A 34 0.78 20.43 4.93
CA GLY A 34 -0.69 20.36 4.84
C GLY A 34 -1.29 19.17 4.06
N GLY A 35 -0.46 18.30 3.45
CA GLY A 35 -0.95 17.13 2.71
C GLY A 35 -1.72 16.12 3.57
N TYR A 36 -1.40 16.06 4.87
CA TYR A 36 -2.08 15.27 5.90
C TYR A 36 -2.15 16.06 7.20
N ALA A 37 -3.35 16.19 7.78
CA ALA A 37 -3.53 16.86 9.08
C ALA A 37 -2.90 16.06 10.23
N VAL A 38 -3.05 14.73 10.18
CA VAL A 38 -2.41 13.77 11.10
C VAL A 38 -2.00 12.54 10.28
N SER A 39 -0.81 12.00 10.54
CA SER A 39 -0.38 10.75 9.90
C SER A 39 0.68 10.04 10.74
N GLY A 40 0.65 8.69 10.77
CA GLY A 40 1.66 7.90 11.48
C GLY A 40 3.03 7.83 10.79
N GLY A 41 3.10 8.03 9.46
CA GLY A 41 4.35 8.03 8.73
C GLY A 41 4.97 9.42 8.67
N LEU A 42 6.16 9.62 9.24
CA LEU A 42 6.80 10.94 9.31
C LEU A 42 8.18 11.01 8.66
N HIS A 43 8.82 9.87 8.43
CA HIS A 43 10.21 9.85 8.00
C HIS A 43 10.41 10.03 6.49
N GLY A 44 9.36 9.82 5.67
CA GLY A 44 9.48 9.89 4.21
C GLY A 44 10.37 8.78 3.60
N VAL A 45 10.45 7.60 4.24
CA VAL A 45 11.30 6.48 3.76
C VAL A 45 10.55 5.16 3.58
N GLY A 46 9.30 5.05 4.03
CA GLY A 46 8.63 3.75 4.12
C GLY A 46 8.52 3.03 2.77
N VAL A 47 7.90 3.67 1.79
CA VAL A 47 7.66 3.04 0.48
C VAL A 47 8.93 2.92 -0.38
N SER A 48 9.88 3.86 -0.22
CA SER A 48 11.18 3.77 -0.89
C SER A 48 12.02 2.61 -0.35
N VAL A 49 11.93 2.29 0.95
CA VAL A 49 12.57 1.09 1.51
C VAL A 49 11.92 -0.18 0.97
N VAL A 50 10.58 -0.24 0.88
CA VAL A 50 9.90 -1.37 0.23
C VAL A 50 10.41 -1.55 -1.21
N ASN A 51 10.52 -0.47 -1.98
CA ASN A 51 11.05 -0.52 -3.35
C ASN A 51 12.51 -0.99 -3.40
N ALA A 52 13.37 -0.47 -2.53
CA ALA A 52 14.78 -0.84 -2.47
C ALA A 52 14.99 -2.32 -2.09
N LEU A 53 14.14 -2.88 -1.25
CA LEU A 53 14.22 -4.28 -0.77
C LEU A 53 13.32 -5.24 -1.55
N SER A 54 12.86 -4.84 -2.74
CA SER A 54 12.05 -5.67 -3.63
C SER A 54 12.79 -5.92 -4.94
N SER A 55 12.72 -7.16 -5.43
CA SER A 55 13.21 -7.54 -6.75
C SER A 55 12.41 -6.84 -7.86
N LYS A 56 11.12 -6.59 -7.62
CA LYS A 56 10.21 -5.85 -8.49
C LYS A 56 9.21 -5.05 -7.65
N VAL A 57 8.82 -3.88 -8.14
CA VAL A 57 7.61 -3.15 -7.70
C VAL A 57 6.83 -2.69 -8.92
N SER A 58 5.51 -2.78 -8.86
CA SER A 58 4.58 -2.20 -9.83
C SER A 58 3.67 -1.23 -9.08
N VAL A 59 3.64 0.02 -9.51
CA VAL A 59 2.70 1.02 -8.96
C VAL A 59 1.68 1.40 -10.02
N GLU A 60 0.42 1.35 -9.64
CA GLU A 60 -0.71 1.91 -10.38
C GLU A 60 -1.33 3.03 -9.56
N VAL A 61 -1.53 4.17 -10.19
CA VAL A 61 -2.18 5.34 -9.58
C VAL A 61 -3.35 5.76 -10.46
N LYS A 62 -4.52 5.93 -9.87
CA LYS A 62 -5.68 6.53 -10.53
C LYS A 62 -5.88 7.92 -9.92
N THR A 63 -5.59 8.96 -10.70
CA THR A 63 -5.69 10.37 -10.28
C THR A 63 -5.67 11.28 -11.51
N ASP A 64 -6.11 12.53 -11.35
CA ASP A 64 -6.20 13.52 -12.43
C ASP A 64 -6.99 13.04 -13.67
N GLY A 65 -7.95 12.13 -13.48
CA GLY A 65 -8.81 11.58 -14.54
C GLY A 65 -8.19 10.46 -15.37
N TYR A 66 -7.01 9.93 -15.00
CA TYR A 66 -6.31 8.89 -15.75
C TYR A 66 -5.72 7.81 -14.85
N ARG A 67 -5.50 6.62 -15.42
CA ARG A 67 -4.68 5.56 -14.82
C ARG A 67 -3.21 5.77 -15.21
N TRP A 68 -2.32 5.73 -14.23
CA TRP A 68 -0.89 5.92 -14.38
C TRP A 68 -0.15 4.69 -13.86
N THR A 69 0.91 4.27 -14.54
CA THR A 69 1.66 3.06 -14.18
C THR A 69 3.15 3.28 -14.28
N GLN A 70 3.90 2.74 -13.33
CA GLN A 70 5.36 2.69 -13.38
C GLN A 70 5.86 1.40 -12.72
N ASP A 71 6.85 0.77 -13.34
CA ASP A 71 7.48 -0.44 -12.82
C ASP A 71 8.90 -0.12 -12.34
N TYR A 72 9.35 -0.87 -11.35
CA TYR A 72 10.67 -0.77 -10.75
C TYR A 72 11.31 -2.15 -10.63
N LYS A 73 12.64 -2.18 -10.76
CA LYS A 73 13.48 -3.36 -10.53
C LYS A 73 14.62 -2.97 -9.61
N THR A 74 14.71 -3.61 -8.45
CA THR A 74 15.77 -3.38 -7.45
C THR A 74 15.93 -1.88 -7.12
N GLY A 75 14.81 -1.22 -6.83
CA GLY A 75 14.75 0.21 -6.49
C GLY A 75 14.74 1.20 -7.67
N ALA A 76 15.12 0.80 -8.88
CA ALA A 76 15.22 1.70 -10.04
C ALA A 76 13.99 1.61 -10.96
N PRO A 77 13.45 2.74 -11.50
CA PRO A 77 12.37 2.69 -12.47
C PRO A 77 12.82 2.02 -13.77
N THR A 78 11.99 1.16 -14.34
CA THR A 78 12.29 0.46 -15.61
C THR A 78 11.92 1.31 -16.83
N ALA A 79 11.01 2.27 -16.65
CA ALA A 79 10.56 3.22 -17.66
C ALA A 79 10.02 4.50 -17.00
N PRO A 80 9.87 5.60 -17.74
CA PRO A 80 9.15 6.78 -17.28
C PRO A 80 7.69 6.46 -16.92
N LEU A 81 7.08 7.29 -16.06
CA LEU A 81 5.67 7.17 -15.69
C LEU A 81 4.77 7.20 -16.93
N ALA A 82 3.99 6.15 -17.15
CA ALA A 82 3.08 6.04 -18.28
C ALA A 82 1.68 6.53 -17.90
N ARG A 83 1.09 7.37 -18.75
CA ARG A 83 -0.33 7.72 -18.71
C ARG A 83 -1.12 6.75 -19.58
N ASN A 84 -2.16 6.15 -19.03
CA ASN A 84 -3.01 5.17 -19.71
C ASN A 84 -4.41 5.77 -19.98
N GLU A 85 -5.44 4.93 -19.97
CA GLU A 85 -6.83 5.32 -20.23
C GLU A 85 -7.40 6.28 -19.17
N ALA A 86 -8.46 6.98 -19.57
CA ALA A 86 -9.23 7.83 -18.69
C ALA A 86 -10.03 6.99 -17.68
N THR A 87 -10.17 7.49 -16.46
CA THR A 87 -10.95 6.85 -15.39
C THR A 87 -11.53 7.89 -14.43
N GLU A 88 -12.70 7.59 -13.87
CA GLU A 88 -13.32 8.39 -12.80
C GLU A 88 -12.92 7.90 -11.40
N GLU A 89 -12.25 6.75 -11.32
CA GLU A 89 -11.79 6.17 -10.07
C GLU A 89 -10.56 6.89 -9.53
N THR A 90 -10.34 6.75 -8.21
CA THR A 90 -9.14 7.27 -7.54
C THR A 90 -8.50 6.21 -6.66
N GLY A 91 -7.17 6.25 -6.55
CA GLY A 91 -6.45 5.36 -5.64
C GLY A 91 -5.01 5.11 -6.04
N THR A 92 -4.37 4.27 -5.24
CA THR A 92 -3.04 3.75 -5.51
C THR A 92 -3.02 2.27 -5.16
N THR A 93 -2.50 1.48 -6.08
CA THR A 93 -2.20 0.06 -5.90
C THR A 93 -0.68 -0.08 -5.98
N VAL A 94 -0.09 -0.74 -4.99
CA VAL A 94 1.33 -1.08 -5.00
C VAL A 94 1.44 -2.58 -4.88
N THR A 95 2.05 -3.20 -5.88
CA THR A 95 2.39 -4.62 -5.88
C THR A 95 3.89 -4.75 -5.81
N PHE A 96 4.41 -5.58 -4.90
CA PHE A 96 5.84 -5.74 -4.70
C PHE A 96 6.21 -7.20 -4.52
N TRP A 97 7.44 -7.52 -4.88
CA TRP A 97 8.03 -8.85 -4.75
C TRP A 97 9.28 -8.72 -3.90
N ALA A 98 9.19 -9.13 -2.63
CA ALA A 98 10.31 -9.10 -1.70
C ALA A 98 11.52 -9.81 -2.31
N ASP A 99 12.70 -9.22 -2.10
CA ASP A 99 13.93 -9.74 -2.68
C ASP A 99 14.44 -10.98 -1.90
N PRO A 100 14.49 -12.18 -2.52
CA PRO A 100 14.96 -13.39 -1.84
C PRO A 100 16.46 -13.37 -1.53
N ASP A 101 17.24 -12.45 -2.12
CA ASP A 101 18.65 -12.27 -1.78
C ASP A 101 18.82 -11.44 -0.48
N VAL A 102 17.77 -10.71 -0.07
CA VAL A 102 17.75 -9.89 1.15
C VAL A 102 17.06 -10.60 2.31
N PHE A 103 15.94 -11.28 2.04
CA PHE A 103 15.11 -11.91 3.08
C PHE A 103 15.28 -13.43 3.09
N GLU A 104 15.40 -14.01 4.29
CA GLU A 104 15.47 -15.47 4.49
C GLU A 104 14.20 -16.19 3.99
N THR A 105 13.05 -15.51 4.04
CA THR A 105 11.77 -16.00 3.52
C THR A 105 11.00 -14.88 2.86
N THR A 106 10.38 -15.19 1.73
CA THR A 106 9.46 -14.31 1.00
C THR A 106 8.01 -14.81 1.06
N GLU A 107 7.76 -15.86 1.86
CA GLU A 107 6.42 -16.40 2.11
C GLU A 107 5.69 -15.61 3.20
N TYR A 108 4.54 -15.05 2.84
CA TYR A 108 3.74 -14.25 3.77
C TYR A 108 2.78 -15.13 4.58
N SER A 109 2.72 -14.89 5.88
CA SER A 109 1.73 -15.51 6.78
C SER A 109 0.39 -14.78 6.71
N PHE A 110 -0.64 -15.50 6.27
CA PHE A 110 -2.01 -14.99 6.24
C PHE A 110 -2.47 -14.55 7.64
N GLU A 111 -2.19 -15.36 8.67
CA GLU A 111 -2.59 -15.07 10.05
C GLU A 111 -1.96 -13.78 10.58
N THR A 112 -0.67 -13.58 10.33
CA THR A 112 0.05 -12.37 10.76
C THR A 112 -0.54 -11.12 10.11
N LEU A 113 -0.82 -11.18 8.81
CA LEU A 113 -1.42 -10.07 8.06
C LEU A 113 -2.87 -9.83 8.50
N ALA A 114 -3.68 -10.89 8.61
CA ALA A 114 -5.07 -10.84 9.04
C ALA A 114 -5.22 -10.17 10.40
N ARG A 115 -4.41 -10.58 11.40
CA ARG A 115 -4.36 -9.95 12.72
C ARG A 115 -4.06 -8.46 12.63
N ARG A 116 -3.02 -8.09 11.88
CA ARG A 116 -2.61 -6.69 11.74
C ARG A 116 -3.68 -5.84 11.05
N PHE A 117 -4.33 -6.37 10.00
CA PHE A 117 -5.41 -5.68 9.30
C PHE A 117 -6.66 -5.55 10.16
N GLN A 118 -6.98 -6.55 10.99
CA GLN A 118 -8.09 -6.48 11.92
C GLN A 118 -7.89 -5.38 12.98
N GLU A 119 -6.70 -5.32 13.60
CA GLU A 119 -6.34 -4.23 14.52
C GLU A 119 -6.49 -2.86 13.87
N MET A 120 -6.03 -2.71 12.61
CA MET A 120 -6.16 -1.45 11.89
C MET A 120 -7.62 -1.10 11.58
N ALA A 121 -8.47 -2.08 11.27
CA ALA A 121 -9.90 -1.85 11.05
C ALA A 121 -10.58 -1.36 12.34
N PHE A 122 -10.21 -1.87 13.52
CA PHE A 122 -10.70 -1.34 14.79
C PHE A 122 -10.26 0.11 15.04
N LEU A 123 -9.01 0.45 14.71
CA LEU A 123 -8.48 1.80 14.98
C LEU A 123 -8.98 2.86 13.99
N ASN A 124 -9.57 2.45 12.86
CA ASN A 124 -10.06 3.33 11.81
C ASN A 124 -11.55 3.08 11.57
N LYS A 125 -12.40 3.75 12.36
CA LYS A 125 -13.87 3.62 12.27
C LYS A 125 -14.38 3.80 10.84
N GLY A 126 -15.23 2.87 10.41
CA GLY A 126 -15.83 2.86 9.07
C GLY A 126 -14.89 2.44 7.93
N LEU A 127 -13.59 2.20 8.20
CA LEU A 127 -12.67 1.69 7.19
C LEU A 127 -12.92 0.19 6.97
N SER A 128 -13.20 -0.17 5.72
CA SER A 128 -13.26 -1.57 5.30
C SER A 128 -11.88 -2.04 4.85
N ILE A 129 -11.39 -3.13 5.43
CA ILE A 129 -10.14 -3.77 5.03
C ILE A 129 -10.44 -5.22 4.65
N SER A 130 -10.02 -5.64 3.45
CA SER A 130 -10.12 -7.02 2.97
C SER A 130 -8.74 -7.60 2.73
N LEU A 131 -8.56 -8.87 3.07
CA LEU A 131 -7.38 -9.66 2.77
C LEU A 131 -7.82 -10.94 2.08
N THR A 132 -7.16 -11.27 0.96
CA THR A 132 -7.39 -12.49 0.18
C THR A 132 -6.04 -13.16 -0.06
N ASP A 133 -5.99 -14.47 0.17
CA ASP A 133 -4.84 -15.32 -0.16
C ASP A 133 -5.10 -16.03 -1.49
N GLU A 134 -4.45 -15.58 -2.56
CA GLU A 134 -4.64 -16.14 -3.90
C GLU A 134 -3.80 -17.40 -4.16
N ARG A 135 -3.07 -17.92 -3.16
CA ARG A 135 -2.30 -19.17 -3.29
C ARG A 135 -3.26 -20.36 -3.43
N ALA A 136 -3.01 -21.23 -4.41
CA ALA A 136 -3.89 -22.37 -4.72
C ALA A 136 -4.11 -23.36 -3.56
N ALA A 137 -3.15 -23.48 -2.63
CA ALA A 137 -3.27 -24.34 -1.45
C ALA A 137 -4.02 -23.67 -0.28
N HIS A 138 -4.35 -22.39 -0.38
CA HIS A 138 -4.96 -21.58 0.67
C HIS A 138 -6.41 -21.30 0.32
N VAL A 139 -7.25 -22.32 0.44
CA VAL A 139 -8.68 -22.26 0.13
C VAL A 139 -9.55 -22.55 1.35
N ASP A 140 -10.78 -22.04 1.33
CA ASP A 140 -11.81 -22.40 2.30
C ASP A 140 -12.43 -23.78 2.00
N GLU A 141 -13.41 -24.19 2.82
CA GLU A 141 -14.12 -25.47 2.67
C GLU A 141 -14.85 -25.61 1.32
N GLU A 142 -15.14 -24.49 0.65
CA GLU A 142 -15.80 -24.44 -0.66
C GLU A 142 -14.79 -24.40 -1.83
N GLY A 143 -13.49 -24.44 -1.54
CA GLY A 143 -12.42 -24.39 -2.54
C GLY A 143 -12.15 -22.98 -3.10
N LYS A 144 -12.66 -21.93 -2.45
CA LYS A 144 -12.42 -20.53 -2.85
C LYS A 144 -11.19 -19.97 -2.13
N PRO A 145 -10.49 -18.96 -2.69
CA PRO A 145 -9.37 -18.29 -2.02
C PRO A 145 -9.73 -17.87 -0.60
N LEU A 146 -8.87 -18.22 0.36
CA LEU A 146 -9.06 -17.85 1.77
C LEU A 146 -9.15 -16.32 1.87
N SER A 147 -10.25 -15.81 2.43
CA SER A 147 -10.49 -14.38 2.51
C SER A 147 -11.12 -13.95 3.82
N VAL A 148 -10.77 -12.75 4.27
CA VAL A 148 -11.36 -12.09 5.44
C VAL A 148 -11.68 -10.64 5.10
N LYS A 149 -12.77 -10.13 5.67
CA LYS A 149 -13.18 -8.72 5.56
C LYS A 149 -13.48 -8.17 6.94
N TYR A 150 -12.81 -7.08 7.28
CA TYR A 150 -12.96 -6.36 8.55
C TYR A 150 -13.62 -5.01 8.31
N HIS A 151 -14.60 -4.71 9.15
CA HIS A 151 -15.29 -3.42 9.19
C HIS A 151 -15.86 -3.24 10.59
N TYR A 152 -15.46 -2.17 11.28
CA TYR A 152 -15.88 -1.90 12.65
C TYR A 152 -16.30 -0.44 12.82
N GLU A 153 -17.44 -0.23 13.47
CA GLU A 153 -18.05 1.08 13.68
C GLU A 153 -17.78 1.62 15.11
N GLY A 154 -17.71 0.74 16.11
CA GLY A 154 -17.44 1.11 17.51
C GLY A 154 -15.97 1.41 17.78
N GLY A 155 -15.08 1.01 16.89
CA GLY A 155 -13.65 1.32 16.92
C GLY A 155 -12.92 0.66 18.08
N ILE A 156 -12.21 1.42 18.92
CA ILE A 156 -11.45 0.88 20.05
C ILE A 156 -12.32 0.14 21.08
N VAL A 157 -13.60 0.51 21.20
CA VAL A 157 -14.55 -0.19 22.08
C VAL A 157 -14.74 -1.63 21.60
N ASP A 158 -14.96 -1.81 20.30
CA ASP A 158 -15.07 -3.13 19.68
C ASP A 158 -13.77 -3.92 19.84
N PHE A 159 -12.62 -3.25 19.79
CA PHE A 159 -11.33 -3.90 19.98
C PHE A 159 -11.15 -4.46 21.39
N VAL A 160 -11.50 -3.69 22.42
CA VAL A 160 -11.42 -4.14 23.82
C VAL A 160 -12.40 -5.29 24.07
N THR A 161 -13.62 -5.20 23.54
CA THR A 161 -14.59 -6.30 23.61
C THR A 161 -14.04 -7.56 22.93
N TYR A 162 -13.42 -7.43 21.76
CA TYR A 162 -12.78 -8.54 21.06
C TYR A 162 -11.66 -9.19 21.89
N LEU A 163 -10.77 -8.38 22.49
CA LEU A 163 -9.67 -8.89 23.32
C LEU A 163 -10.17 -9.62 24.57
N ASN A 164 -11.27 -9.16 25.18
CA ASN A 164 -11.87 -9.79 26.36
C ASN A 164 -12.75 -11.02 26.04
N SER A 165 -13.00 -11.29 24.76
CA SER A 165 -13.77 -12.46 24.32
C SER A 165 -12.90 -13.70 24.06
N ARG A 166 -11.58 -13.56 24.18
CA ARG A 166 -10.58 -14.63 24.12
C ARG A 166 -10.17 -15.05 25.53
#